data_AF-A0A0S7YMS0-F1
#
_entry.id   AF-A0A0S7YMS0-F1
#
_cell.length_a   1.000
_cell.length_b   1.000
_cell.length_c   1.000
_cell.angle_alpha   90.00
_cell.angle_beta   90.00
_cell.angle_gamma   90.00
#
_symmetry.space_group_name_H-M   'P 1'
#
loop_
_entity.id
_entity.type
_entity.pdbx_description
1 polymer ?
#
loop_
_entity_poly.entity_id
_entity_poly.type
_entity_poly.pdbx_seq_one_letter_code
_entity_poly.pdbx_strand_id
1 'polypeptide(L)' 'MSIRLIAKELYRLQQEVAKLEKELVGAPAERIEALHDELRKKRAERDRMRRALNGSKDG' A
#
# COMPACT_ATOMS: atom_id res chain seq x y z
N MET A 1 -12.54 2.39 -14.27
CA MET A 1 -11.55 1.29 -14.10
C MET A 1 -12.33 0.01 -13.81
N SER A 2 -11.94 -1.14 -14.36
CA SER A 2 -12.59 -2.41 -14.00
C SER A 2 -12.33 -2.76 -12.52
N ILE A 3 -13.35 -3.24 -11.80
CA ILE A 3 -13.24 -3.75 -10.42
C ILE A 3 -12.07 -4.75 -10.29
N ARG A 4 -11.84 -5.56 -11.34
CA ARG A 4 -10.74 -6.53 -11.39
C ARG A 4 -9.36 -5.88 -11.38
N LEU A 5 -9.21 -4.73 -12.04
CA LEU A 5 -7.95 -3.96 -12.05
C LEU A 5 -7.71 -3.32 -10.67
N ILE A 6 -8.75 -2.77 -10.05
CA ILE A 6 -8.65 -2.18 -8.70
C ILE A 6 -8.26 -3.27 -7.68
N ALA A 7 -8.85 -4.46 -7.77
CA ALA A 7 -8.50 -5.57 -6.88
C ALA A 7 -7.04 -6.03 -7.05
N LYS A 8 -6.56 -6.14 -8.29
CA LYS A 8 -5.15 -6.48 -8.58
C LYS A 8 -4.20 -5.43 -8.03
N GLU A 9 -4.52 -4.16 -8.23
CA GLU A 9 -3.72 -3.04 -7.76
C GLU A 9 -3.69 -2.96 -6.23
N LEU A 10 -4.83 -3.16 -5.58
CA LEU A 10 -4.92 -3.24 -4.13
C LEU A 10 -4.04 -4.37 -3.58
N TYR A 11 -4.04 -5.53 -4.22
CA TYR A 11 -3.19 -6.66 -3.82
C TYR A 11 -1.69 -6.34 -3.97
N ARG A 12 -1.29 -5.69 -5.07
CA ARG A 12 0.09 -5.21 -5.27
C ARG A 12 0.52 -4.26 -4.14
N LEU A 13 -0.31 -3.26 -3.84
CA LEU A 13 -0.03 -2.28 -2.77
C LEU A 13 0.04 -2.94 -1.39
N GLN A 14 -0.77 -3.97 -1.12
CA GLN A 14 -0.66 -4.74 0.11
C GLN A 14 0.68 -5.47 0.23
N GLN A 15 1.17 -6.08 -0.84
CA GLN A 15 2.49 -6.73 -0.85
C GLN A 15 3.63 -5.72 -0.65
N GLU A 16 3.57 -4.56 -1.29
CA GLU A 16 4.58 -3.50 -1.15
C GLU A 16 4.64 -2.97 0.28
N VAL A 17 3.49 -2.72 0.91
CA VAL A 17 3.42 -2.34 2.32
C VAL A 17 4.05 -3.41 3.20
N ALA A 18 3.70 -4.69 3.00
CA ALA A 18 4.26 -5.78 3.80
C ALA A 18 5.77 -5.96 3.60
N LYS A 19 6.28 -5.70 2.39
CA LYS A 19 7.72 -5.72 2.10
C LYS A 19 8.44 -4.58 2.81
N LEU A 20 7.93 -3.35 2.71
CA LEU A 20 8.50 -2.18 3.39
C LEU A 20 8.47 -2.34 4.91
N GLU A 21 7.40 -2.89 5.49
CA GLU A 21 7.32 -3.20 6.91
C GLU A 21 8.41 -4.20 7.36
N LYS A 22 8.68 -5.23 6.56
CA LYS A 22 9.76 -6.19 6.83
C LYS A 22 11.14 -5.56 6.71
N GLU A 23 11.36 -4.72 5.70
CA GLU A 23 12.63 -4.00 5.52
C GLU A 23 12.89 -3.05 6.68
N LEU A 24 11.85 -2.42 7.22
CA LEU A 24 11.94 -1.48 8.33
C LEU A 24 12.48 -2.11 9.62
N VAL A 25 12.15 -3.39 9.88
CA VAL A 25 12.56 -4.12 11.10
C VAL A 25 14.08 -4.26 11.21
N GLY A 26 14.79 -4.34 10.07
CA GLY A 26 16.24 -4.51 10.02
C GLY A 26 16.98 -3.33 9.36
N ALA A 27 16.30 -2.21 9.12
CA ALA A 27 16.88 -1.10 8.38
C ALA A 27 17.93 -0.35 9.21
N PRO A 28 19.06 0.06 8.60
CA PRO A 28 20.00 0.96 9.24
C PRO A 28 19.35 2.33 9.47
N ALA A 29 19.78 3.03 10.53
CA ALA A 29 19.17 4.29 10.96
C ALA A 29 19.06 5.34 9.84
N GLU A 30 20.05 5.41 8.94
CA GLU A 30 20.03 6.37 7.82
C GLU A 30 18.91 6.10 6.81
N ARG A 31 18.35 4.88 6.77
CA ARG A 31 17.28 4.48 5.84
C ARG A 31 15.91 4.40 6.50
N ILE A 32 15.83 4.38 7.83
CA ILE A 32 14.56 4.24 8.56
C ILE A 32 13.58 5.35 8.17
N GLU A 33 14.03 6.61 8.12
CA GLU A 33 13.17 7.75 7.79
C GLU A 33 12.62 7.65 6.36
N ALA A 34 13.49 7.36 5.39
CA ALA A 34 13.09 7.18 3.99
C ALA A 34 12.08 6.02 3.81
N LEU A 35 12.33 4.88 4.48
CA LEU A 35 11.43 3.73 4.43
C LEU A 35 10.09 4.02 5.12
N HIS A 36 10.10 4.79 6.23
CA HIS A 36 8.87 5.24 6.89
C HIS A 36 8.02 6.14 5.99
N ASP A 37 8.66 7.07 5.29
CA ASP A 37 7.99 7.96 4.35
C ASP A 37 7.38 7.22 3.16
N GLU A 38 8.13 6.27 2.60
CA GLU A 38 7.63 5.42 1.53
C GLU A 38 6.46 4.56 2.01
N LEU A 39 6.60 3.92 3.18
CA LEU A 39 5.55 3.12 3.80
C LEU A 39 4.28 3.94 4.02
N ARG A 40 4.40 5.18 4.51
CA ARG A 40 3.27 6.10 4.69
C ARG A 40 2.56 6.37 3.37
N LYS A 41 3.30 6.68 2.30
CA LYS A 41 2.73 6.94 0.97
C LYS A 41 1.99 5.72 0.42
N LYS A 42 2.61 4.54 0.51
CA LYS A 42 2.03 3.27 0.02
C LYS A 42 0.78 2.86 0.80
N ARG A 43 0.78 3.04 2.12
CA ARG A 43 -0.42 2.83 2.96
C ARG A 43 -1.56 3.75 2.55
N ALA A 44 -1.29 5.04 2.33
CA ALA A 44 -2.31 5.98 1.89
C ALA A 44 -2.89 5.62 0.51
N GLU A 45 -2.05 5.14 -0.41
CA GLU A 45 -2.49 4.68 -1.73
C GLU A 45 -3.35 3.42 -1.67
N ARG A 46 -2.91 2.42 -0.90
CA ARG A 46 -3.69 1.21 -0.62
C ARG A 46 -5.06 1.57 -0.05
N ASP A 47 -5.11 2.51 0.90
CA ASP A 47 -6.36 2.89 1.54
C ASP A 47 -7.31 3.61 0.57
N ARG A 48 -6.78 4.42 -0.35
CA ARG A 48 -7.56 4.99 -1.46
C ARG A 48 -8.12 3.90 -2.37
N MET A 49 -7.30 2.93 -2.77
CA MET A 49 -7.75 1.81 -3.63
C MET A 49 -8.79 0.94 -2.94
N ARG A 50 -8.65 0.69 -1.64
CA ARG A 50 -9.63 -0.05 -0.85
C ARG A 50 -10.96 0.68 -0.78
N ARG A 51 -10.95 2.00 -0.59
CA ARG A 51 -12.17 2.83 -0.64
C ARG A 51 -12.82 2.80 -2.02
N ALA A 52 -12.04 2.92 -3.09
CA ALA A 52 -12.55 2.84 -4.45
C ALA A 52 -13.18 1.48 -4.74
N LEU A 53 -12.57 0.38 -4.29
CA LEU A 53 -13.11 -0.97 -4.44
C LEU A 53 -14.44 -1.15 -3.68
N ASN A 54 -14.51 -0.63 -2.45
CA ASN A 54 -15.72 -0.72 -1.63
C ASN A 54 -16.84 0.15 -2.21
N GLY A 55 -16.56 1.40 -2.60
CA GLY A 55 -17.54 2.27 -3.23
C GLY A 55 -18.02 1.78 -4.60
N SER A 56 -17.27 0.89 -5.26
CA SER A 56 -17.70 0.22 -6.50
C SER A 56 -18.53 -1.04 -6.26
N LYS A 57 -18.68 -1.52 -5.01
CA LYS A 57 -19.51 -2.69 -4.66
C LYS A 57 -20.94 -2.31 -4.29
N ASP A 58 -21.16 -1.05 -3.92
CA ASP A 58 -22.45 -0.53 -3.45
C ASP A 58 -23.20 0.29 -4.53
N GLY A 59 -22.78 0.20 -5.80
CA GLY A 59 -23.34 0.96 -6.93
C GLY A 59 -23.71 0.09 -8.12
#